data_AF-A0A2G6CD00-F1
#
_entry.id   AF-A0A2G6CD00-F1
#
_cell.length_a   1.000
_cell.length_b   1.000
_cell.length_c   1.000
_cell.angle_alpha   90.00
_cell.angle_beta   90.00
_cell.angle_gamma   90.00
#
_symmetry.space_group_name_H-M   'P 1'
#
loop_
_entity.id
_entity.type
_entity.pdbx_description
1 polymer ?
#
loop_
_entity_poly.entity_id
_entity_poly.type
_entity_poly.pdbx_seq_one_letter_code
_entity_poly.pdbx_strand_id
1 'polypeptide(L)'
;MKHALWSILVLMVMATTDPSKASAAKYTLLEFSDLLGWQQDDHDRALHVFLQTCSINKTGDWSALCKFAKTKPNAKSYFETFFRPVLIEDGKPALFTGYFEPELNGSLTQTARFRYPLYRKPPEVRSGSSWLTRRQIEETGALAGRGLELVWVDDPVELFFLQIQGSGRIRLTNGRMMRVGYGGSNNRNYRS
;
A
#
# COMPACT_ATOMS: atom_id res chain seq x y z
N MET A 1 63.03 7.67 48.07
CA MET A 1 62.08 6.86 47.28
C MET A 1 60.82 7.70 47.10
N LYS A 2 60.56 8.21 45.90
CA LYS A 2 59.47 9.17 45.60
C LYS A 2 58.24 8.38 45.16
N HIS A 3 57.12 8.51 45.89
CA HIS A 3 55.84 7.94 45.50
C HIS A 3 55.19 8.81 44.44
N ALA A 4 55.00 8.29 43.22
CA ALA A 4 54.22 8.92 42.17
C ALA A 4 52.79 8.35 42.20
N LEU A 5 51.83 9.21 42.53
CA LEU A 5 50.40 8.95 42.38
C LEU A 5 50.03 9.09 40.90
N TRP A 6 49.58 8.00 40.28
CA TRP A 6 49.10 8.03 38.90
C TRP A 6 47.57 8.10 38.90
N SER A 7 47.03 9.28 38.62
CA SER A 7 45.60 9.49 38.44
C SER A 7 45.17 8.93 37.09
N ILE A 8 44.38 7.85 37.10
CA ILE A 8 43.76 7.30 35.88
C ILE A 8 42.51 8.12 35.57
N LEU A 9 42.57 8.93 34.52
CA LEU A 9 41.41 9.62 33.95
C LEU A 9 40.67 8.65 33.03
N VAL A 10 39.53 8.12 33.49
CA VAL A 10 38.64 7.29 32.65
C VAL A 10 37.85 8.21 31.72
N LEU A 11 38.23 8.25 30.44
CA LEU A 11 37.49 8.95 29.40
C LEU A 11 36.25 8.11 29.01
N MET A 12 35.08 8.50 29.50
CA MET A 12 33.80 7.87 29.15
C MET A 12 33.41 8.30 27.73
N VAL A 13 33.71 7.47 26.73
CA VAL A 13 33.27 7.69 25.35
C VAL A 13 31.76 7.47 25.28
N MET A 14 30.99 8.55 25.20
CA MET A 14 29.58 8.47 24.87
C MET A 14 29.42 8.15 23.39
N ALA A 15 29.01 6.93 23.07
CA ALA A 15 28.62 6.54 21.73
C ALA A 15 27.33 7.27 21.35
N THR A 16 27.44 8.36 20.59
CA THR A 16 26.30 8.98 19.93
C THR A 16 25.89 8.09 18.75
N THR A 17 24.75 7.40 18.88
CA THR A 17 24.13 6.73 17.73
C THR A 17 23.57 7.81 16.82
N ASP A 18 24.29 8.11 15.74
CA ASP A 18 23.87 9.03 14.70
C ASP A 18 22.65 8.44 13.95
N PRO A 19 21.45 9.05 14.05
CA PRO A 19 20.25 8.53 13.40
C PRO A 19 20.29 8.64 11.87
N SER A 20 21.35 9.24 11.29
CA SER A 20 21.54 9.38 9.85
C SER A 20 22.07 8.14 9.13
N LYS A 21 22.44 7.06 9.83
CA LYS A 21 22.83 5.78 9.21
C LYS A 21 21.63 4.89 8.87
N ALA A 22 20.66 5.42 8.13
CA ALA A 22 19.93 4.53 7.22
C ALA A 22 20.96 4.02 6.21
N SER A 23 21.20 2.70 6.17
CA SER A 23 22.12 2.13 5.19
C SER A 23 21.66 2.55 3.80
N ALA A 24 22.50 3.30 3.08
CA ALA A 24 22.20 3.66 1.70
C ALA A 24 21.98 2.36 0.91
N ALA A 25 20.89 2.31 0.14
CA ALA A 25 20.59 1.14 -0.66
C ALA A 25 21.74 0.88 -1.64
N LYS A 26 22.22 -0.36 -1.70
CA LYS A 26 23.17 -0.85 -2.68
C LYS A 26 22.39 -1.33 -3.91
N TYR A 27 22.86 -0.94 -5.09
CA TYR A 27 22.27 -1.32 -6.37
C TYR A 27 23.26 -2.16 -7.16
N THR A 28 22.84 -3.35 -7.58
CA THR A 28 23.65 -4.25 -8.41
C THR A 28 22.90 -4.54 -9.70
N LEU A 29 23.55 -4.28 -10.84
CA LEU A 29 23.01 -4.64 -12.14
C LEU A 29 23.11 -6.16 -12.32
N LEU A 30 22.01 -6.78 -12.71
CA LEU A 30 21.93 -8.22 -12.96
C LEU A 30 21.63 -8.49 -14.45
N GLU A 31 21.87 -9.72 -14.85
CA GLU A 31 21.34 -10.32 -16.07
C GLU A 31 20.06 -11.10 -15.76
N PHE A 32 19.21 -11.32 -16.77
CA PHE A 32 17.98 -12.10 -16.57
C PHE A 32 18.23 -13.56 -16.17
N SER A 33 19.38 -14.12 -16.53
CA SER A 33 19.81 -15.45 -16.08
C SER A 33 20.08 -15.53 -14.58
N ASP A 34 20.34 -14.39 -13.91
CA ASP A 34 20.58 -14.34 -12.47
C ASP A 34 19.28 -14.40 -11.67
N LEU A 35 18.14 -14.18 -12.32
CA LEU A 35 16.82 -14.21 -11.70
C LEU A 35 16.32 -15.64 -11.56
N LEU A 36 16.20 -16.09 -10.31
CA LEU A 36 15.66 -17.41 -9.98
C LEU A 36 14.22 -17.53 -10.51
N GLY A 37 13.96 -18.56 -11.32
CA GLY A 37 12.64 -18.83 -11.89
C GLY A 37 12.29 -18.06 -13.16
N TRP A 38 13.18 -17.18 -13.66
CA TRP A 38 12.90 -16.36 -14.85
C TRP A 38 12.49 -17.20 -16.06
N GLN A 39 13.18 -18.31 -16.33
CA GLN A 39 12.88 -19.14 -17.50
C GLN A 39 11.49 -19.79 -17.45
N GLN A 40 10.92 -19.96 -16.25
CA GLN A 40 9.66 -20.67 -16.00
C GLN A 40 8.47 -19.74 -15.75
N ASP A 41 8.70 -18.43 -15.62
CA ASP A 41 7.64 -17.48 -15.29
C ASP A 41 6.63 -17.28 -16.44
N ASP A 42 5.42 -16.87 -16.09
CA ASP A 42 4.35 -16.53 -17.04
C ASP A 42 4.53 -15.08 -17.51
N HIS A 43 5.44 -14.91 -18.47
CA HIS A 43 5.75 -13.61 -19.03
C HIS A 43 4.56 -12.98 -19.75
N ASP A 44 3.67 -13.78 -20.36
CA ASP A 44 2.48 -13.28 -21.03
C ASP A 44 1.51 -12.67 -20.01
N ARG A 45 1.38 -13.28 -18.83
CA ARG A 45 0.64 -12.70 -17.71
C ARG A 45 1.28 -11.41 -17.20
N ALA A 46 2.61 -11.37 -17.10
CA ALA A 46 3.34 -10.15 -16.72
C ALA A 46 3.13 -9.01 -17.74
N LEU A 47 3.20 -9.30 -19.05
CA LEU A 47 2.95 -8.31 -20.11
C LEU A 47 1.50 -7.82 -20.10
N HIS A 48 0.54 -8.70 -19.83
CA HIS A 48 -0.86 -8.31 -19.66
C HIS A 48 -1.03 -7.30 -18.50
N VAL A 49 -0.38 -7.52 -17.36
CA VAL A 49 -0.41 -6.57 -16.23
C VAL A 49 0.32 -5.27 -16.60
N PHE A 50 1.47 -5.34 -17.27
CA PHE A 50 2.21 -4.18 -17.73
C PHE A 50 1.35 -3.25 -18.63
N LEU A 51 0.54 -3.82 -19.52
CA LEU A 51 -0.38 -3.07 -20.37
C LEU A 51 -1.47 -2.32 -19.58
N GLN A 52 -1.85 -2.80 -18.40
CA GLN A 52 -2.77 -2.06 -17.51
C GLN A 52 -2.10 -0.78 -16.98
N THR A 53 -0.81 -0.84 -16.64
CA THR A 53 -0.01 0.31 -16.21
C THR A 53 0.18 1.35 -17.32
N CYS A 54 0.24 0.91 -18.58
CA CYS A 54 0.32 1.81 -19.73
C CYS A 54 -0.90 2.73 -19.92
N SER A 55 -2.01 2.46 -19.23
CA SER A 55 -3.18 3.36 -19.24
C SER A 55 -2.97 4.62 -18.36
N ILE A 56 -2.15 4.51 -17.33
CA ILE A 56 -1.91 5.55 -16.32
C ILE A 56 -0.60 6.31 -16.51
N ASN A 57 0.44 5.67 -17.05
CA ASN A 57 1.75 6.30 -17.25
C ASN A 57 1.99 6.58 -18.74
N LYS A 58 2.08 7.86 -19.12
CA LYS A 58 2.17 8.31 -20.52
C LYS A 58 3.35 9.22 -20.81
N THR A 59 4.26 9.42 -19.86
CA THR A 59 5.35 10.40 -19.98
C THR A 59 6.71 9.72 -20.10
N GLY A 60 7.64 10.39 -20.80
CA GLY A 60 9.00 9.90 -21.00
C GLY A 60 9.09 8.59 -21.81
N ASP A 61 10.11 7.81 -21.51
CA ASP A 61 10.46 6.56 -22.21
C ASP A 61 9.32 5.51 -22.19
N TRP A 62 8.43 5.60 -21.20
CA TRP A 62 7.25 4.73 -21.07
C TRP A 62 6.32 4.79 -22.29
N SER A 63 6.24 5.92 -22.99
CA SER A 63 5.35 6.06 -24.15
C SER A 63 5.73 5.09 -25.28
N ALA A 64 7.02 5.02 -25.61
CA ALA A 64 7.52 4.12 -26.66
C ALA A 64 7.39 2.65 -26.26
N LEU A 65 7.76 2.33 -25.02
CA LEU A 65 7.61 0.99 -24.45
C LEU A 65 6.15 0.52 -24.48
N CYS A 66 5.23 1.34 -23.99
CA CYS A 66 3.81 1.03 -23.98
C CYS A 66 3.20 0.95 -25.38
N LYS A 67 3.68 1.74 -26.35
CA LYS A 67 3.24 1.62 -27.74
C LYS A 67 3.66 0.28 -28.34
N PHE A 68 4.90 -0.15 -28.09
CA PHE A 68 5.39 -1.44 -28.58
C PHE A 68 4.74 -2.61 -27.85
N ALA A 69 4.61 -2.57 -26.52
CA ALA A 69 3.91 -3.61 -25.76
C ALA A 69 2.49 -3.90 -26.28
N LYS A 70 1.78 -2.86 -26.76
CA LYS A 70 0.42 -2.99 -27.32
C LYS A 70 0.36 -3.79 -28.62
N THR A 71 1.46 -3.98 -29.33
CA THR A 71 1.53 -4.87 -30.50
C THR A 71 1.55 -6.36 -30.09
N LYS A 72 1.60 -6.64 -28.77
CA LYS A 72 1.65 -7.98 -28.17
C LYS A 72 2.86 -8.79 -28.68
N PRO A 73 4.09 -8.29 -28.47
CA PRO A 73 5.30 -9.04 -28.81
C PRO A 73 5.42 -10.31 -27.95
N ASN A 74 6.39 -11.17 -28.25
CA ASN A 74 6.81 -12.21 -27.31
C ASN A 74 7.19 -11.55 -25.98
N ALA A 75 6.50 -11.90 -24.90
CA ALA A 75 6.61 -11.18 -23.64
C ALA A 75 7.99 -11.29 -22.97
N LYS A 76 8.58 -12.49 -23.01
CA LYS A 76 9.93 -12.70 -22.45
C LYS A 76 10.97 -11.86 -23.17
N SER A 77 11.03 -11.96 -24.50
CA SER A 77 11.96 -11.16 -25.30
C SER A 77 11.70 -9.65 -25.16
N TYR A 78 10.45 -9.23 -24.98
CA TYR A 78 10.12 -7.83 -24.69
C TYR A 78 10.80 -7.35 -23.41
N PHE A 79 10.66 -8.07 -22.29
CA PHE A 79 11.32 -7.70 -21.04
C PHE A 79 12.85 -7.75 -21.15
N GLU A 80 13.40 -8.79 -21.78
CA GLU A 80 14.84 -8.96 -21.98
C GLU A 80 15.47 -7.86 -22.86
N THR A 81 14.72 -7.31 -23.81
CA THR A 81 15.21 -6.26 -24.72
C THR A 81 15.14 -4.87 -24.10
N PHE A 82 14.07 -4.58 -23.36
CA PHE A 82 13.74 -3.21 -22.96
C PHE A 82 14.00 -2.89 -21.48
N PHE A 83 14.30 -3.88 -20.65
CA PHE A 83 14.53 -3.71 -19.23
C PHE A 83 15.86 -4.31 -18.81
N ARG A 84 16.39 -3.81 -17.70
CA ARG A 84 17.56 -4.38 -17.03
C ARG A 84 17.21 -4.69 -15.58
N PRO A 85 17.36 -5.93 -15.10
CA PRO A 85 17.12 -6.24 -13.71
C PRO A 85 18.14 -5.54 -12.81
N VAL A 86 17.67 -4.97 -11.71
CA VAL A 86 18.49 -4.29 -10.70
C VAL A 86 18.16 -4.87 -9.35
N LEU A 87 19.16 -5.48 -8.70
CA LEU A 87 19.05 -5.91 -7.30
C LEU A 87 19.26 -4.72 -6.38
N ILE A 88 18.34 -4.52 -5.45
CA ILE A 88 18.35 -3.43 -4.47
C ILE A 88 18.45 -4.05 -3.07
N GLU A 89 19.47 -3.66 -2.31
CA GLU A 89 19.77 -4.22 -0.99
C GLU A 89 19.97 -3.09 0.04
N ASP A 90 19.42 -3.23 1.24
CA ASP A 90 19.63 -2.28 2.36
C ASP A 90 20.42 -2.90 3.53
N GLY A 91 21.00 -4.08 3.31
CA GLY A 91 21.73 -4.86 4.32
C GLY A 91 20.85 -5.68 5.26
N LYS A 92 19.52 -5.70 5.06
CA LYS A 92 18.59 -6.55 5.80
C LYS A 92 18.02 -7.66 4.91
N PRO A 93 17.64 -8.82 5.48
CA PRO A 93 16.89 -9.82 4.73
C PRO A 93 15.59 -9.24 4.15
N ALA A 94 15.28 -9.58 2.89
CA ALA A 94 14.04 -9.17 2.25
C ALA A 94 12.83 -9.75 3.03
N LEU A 95 11.86 -8.88 3.34
CA LEU A 95 10.58 -9.28 3.94
C LEU A 95 9.48 -9.20 2.87
N PHE A 96 8.91 -10.36 2.54
CA PHE A 96 7.73 -10.44 1.69
C PHE A 96 6.47 -10.53 2.53
N THR A 97 5.51 -9.66 2.26
CA THR A 97 4.18 -9.64 2.90
C THR A 97 3.08 -9.73 1.84
N GLY A 98 1.83 -9.88 2.27
CA GLY A 98 0.68 -9.96 1.39
C GLY A 98 -0.39 -8.93 1.75
N TYR A 99 -1.10 -8.45 0.73
CA TYR A 99 -2.33 -7.67 0.85
C TYR A 99 -3.38 -8.26 -0.08
N PHE A 100 -4.66 -7.96 0.16
CA PHE A 100 -5.76 -8.46 -0.67
C PHE A 100 -6.92 -7.45 -0.74
N GLU A 101 -7.85 -7.68 -1.65
CA GLU A 101 -9.09 -6.91 -1.77
C GLU A 101 -10.24 -7.70 -1.12
N PRO A 102 -10.68 -7.37 0.11
CA PRO A 102 -11.75 -8.08 0.81
C PRO A 102 -13.08 -7.98 0.09
N GLU A 103 -13.92 -9.00 0.26
CA GLU A 103 -15.29 -9.03 -0.23
C GLU A 103 -16.27 -9.06 0.94
N LEU A 104 -17.21 -8.11 0.98
CA LEU A 104 -18.23 -7.95 2.02
C LEU A 104 -19.63 -8.09 1.43
N ASN A 105 -20.64 -8.34 2.26
CA ASN A 105 -22.04 -8.24 1.87
C ASN A 105 -22.62 -6.86 2.23
N GLY A 106 -23.48 -6.32 1.36
CA GLY A 106 -24.06 -5.01 1.61
C GLY A 106 -25.41 -4.75 0.94
N SER A 107 -26.04 -3.65 1.34
CA SER A 107 -27.28 -3.14 0.77
C SER A 107 -27.17 -1.63 0.52
N LEU A 108 -27.82 -1.15 -0.54
CA LEU A 108 -27.95 0.29 -0.82
C LEU A 108 -29.05 0.94 0.04
N THR A 109 -29.74 0.17 0.86
CA THR A 109 -30.72 0.65 1.83
C THR A 109 -30.42 0.04 3.19
N GLN A 110 -30.52 0.85 4.24
CA GLN A 110 -30.35 0.39 5.61
C GLN A 110 -31.46 -0.60 5.98
N THR A 111 -31.10 -1.70 6.62
CA THR A 111 -32.04 -2.71 7.13
C THR A 111 -31.58 -3.20 8.50
N ALA A 112 -32.34 -4.07 9.14
CA ALA A 112 -31.93 -4.70 10.40
C ALA A 112 -30.61 -5.48 10.27
N ARG A 113 -30.36 -6.12 9.11
CA ARG A 113 -29.11 -6.84 8.82
C ARG A 113 -28.00 -5.90 8.38
N PHE A 114 -28.28 -5.06 7.38
CA PHE A 114 -27.32 -4.11 6.80
C PHE A 114 -27.43 -2.76 7.49
N ARG A 115 -26.68 -2.58 8.57
CA ARG A 115 -26.82 -1.43 9.48
C ARG A 115 -25.54 -0.64 9.69
N TYR A 116 -24.40 -1.12 9.21
CA TYR A 116 -23.11 -0.46 9.39
C TYR A 116 -22.74 0.33 8.12
N PRO A 117 -22.82 1.68 8.14
CA PRO A 117 -22.60 2.48 6.95
C PRO A 117 -21.12 2.59 6.58
N LEU A 118 -20.81 2.39 5.30
CA LEU A 118 -19.56 2.84 4.69
C LEU A 118 -19.77 4.23 4.08
N TYR A 119 -18.95 5.19 4.46
CA TYR A 119 -19.13 6.60 4.10
C TYR A 119 -18.19 7.07 2.98
N ARG A 120 -18.66 8.02 2.17
CA ARG A 120 -17.79 8.92 1.40
C ARG A 120 -17.04 9.84 2.35
N LYS A 121 -15.85 10.31 1.95
CA LYS A 121 -15.11 11.32 2.72
C LYS A 121 -15.96 12.60 2.82
N PRO A 122 -16.25 13.12 4.02
CA PRO A 122 -16.91 14.41 4.16
C PRO A 122 -16.08 15.54 3.52
N PRO A 123 -16.71 16.53 2.88
CA PRO A 123 -16.00 17.62 2.18
C PRO A 123 -15.15 18.48 3.12
N GLU A 124 -15.54 18.64 4.38
CA GLU A 124 -14.82 19.41 5.39
C GLU A 124 -13.54 18.74 5.91
N VAL A 125 -13.37 17.42 5.68
CA VAL A 125 -12.16 16.69 6.10
C VAL A 125 -11.03 17.04 5.15
N ARG A 126 -10.14 17.94 5.60
CA ARG A 126 -8.96 18.37 4.85
C ARG A 126 -7.80 17.38 5.03
N SER A 127 -7.00 17.20 3.98
CA SER A 127 -5.78 16.40 4.06
C SER A 127 -4.79 17.06 5.03
N GLY A 128 -4.14 16.27 5.90
CA GLY A 128 -3.13 16.76 6.85
C GLY A 128 -3.66 17.39 8.15
N SER A 129 -4.98 17.52 8.34
CA SER A 129 -5.56 17.99 9.61
C SER A 129 -6.32 16.86 10.31
N SER A 130 -5.99 16.57 11.57
CA SER A 130 -6.73 15.57 12.36
C SER A 130 -8.18 16.00 12.57
N TRP A 131 -9.10 15.06 12.37
CA TRP A 131 -10.53 15.27 12.54
C TRP A 131 -11.08 14.44 13.71
N LEU A 132 -12.38 14.12 13.70
CA LEU A 132 -13.01 13.25 14.70
C LEU A 132 -12.33 11.89 14.77
N THR A 133 -12.22 11.35 15.99
CA THR A 133 -11.79 9.97 16.21
C THR A 133 -12.84 8.99 15.69
N ARG A 134 -12.42 7.74 15.43
CA ARG A 134 -13.36 6.67 15.06
C ARG A 134 -14.51 6.54 16.06
N ARG A 135 -14.17 6.50 17.35
CA ARG A 135 -15.15 6.44 18.45
C ARG A 135 -16.18 7.57 18.34
N GLN A 136 -15.73 8.81 18.16
CA GLN A 136 -16.64 9.95 18.00
C GLN A 136 -17.54 9.80 16.78
N ILE A 137 -17.01 9.34 15.64
CA ILE A 137 -17.81 9.14 14.42
C ILE A 137 -18.92 8.10 14.65
N GLU A 138 -18.57 6.98 15.28
CA GLU A 138 -19.48 5.83 15.47
C GLU A 138 -20.49 6.05 16.61
N GLU A 139 -20.07 6.65 17.73
CA GLU A 139 -20.91 6.77 18.93
C GLU A 139 -21.81 8.01 18.91
N THR A 140 -21.40 9.11 18.26
CA THR A 140 -22.21 10.35 18.23
C THR A 140 -23.10 10.45 17.00
N GLY A 141 -22.94 9.55 16.03
CA GLY A 141 -23.64 9.64 14.75
C GLY A 141 -23.25 10.86 13.94
N ALA A 142 -22.01 11.36 14.07
CA ALA A 142 -21.52 12.59 13.43
C ALA A 142 -21.70 12.65 11.89
N LEU A 143 -21.88 11.49 11.26
CA LEU A 143 -22.08 11.35 9.81
C LEU A 143 -23.54 11.02 9.41
N ALA A 144 -24.39 10.66 10.37
CA ALA A 144 -25.75 10.19 10.10
C ALA A 144 -26.62 11.29 9.50
N GLY A 145 -27.44 10.92 8.51
CA GLY A 145 -28.41 11.84 7.88
C GLY A 145 -27.79 12.89 6.96
N ARG A 146 -26.48 12.80 6.70
CA ARG A 146 -25.76 13.72 5.80
C ARG A 146 -25.75 13.27 4.34
N GLY A 147 -26.34 12.10 4.05
CA GLY A 147 -26.36 11.50 2.71
C GLY A 147 -24.96 11.07 2.23
N LEU A 148 -24.05 10.81 3.17
CA LEU A 148 -22.66 10.40 2.90
C LEU A 148 -22.51 8.89 2.81
N GLU A 149 -23.53 8.14 3.18
CA GLU A 149 -23.58 6.68 3.11
C GLU A 149 -23.48 6.23 1.65
N LEU A 150 -22.49 5.38 1.36
CA LEU A 150 -22.34 4.70 0.07
C LEU A 150 -23.19 3.43 0.02
N VAL A 151 -23.16 2.68 1.13
CA VAL A 151 -23.70 1.33 1.27
C VAL A 151 -23.68 0.97 2.75
N TRP A 152 -24.56 0.08 3.18
CA TRP A 152 -24.59 -0.49 4.52
C TRP A 152 -24.14 -1.94 4.46
N VAL A 153 -23.17 -2.33 5.28
CA VAL A 153 -22.70 -3.72 5.41
C VAL A 153 -23.27 -4.37 6.67
N ASP A 154 -23.16 -5.70 6.77
CA ASP A 154 -23.76 -6.49 7.84
C ASP A 154 -22.80 -6.86 8.98
N ASP A 155 -21.50 -6.63 8.81
CA ASP A 155 -20.47 -6.87 9.82
C ASP A 155 -19.56 -5.65 10.05
N PRO A 156 -19.46 -5.12 11.29
CA PRO A 156 -18.62 -3.95 11.60
C PRO A 156 -17.12 -4.29 11.69
N VAL A 157 -16.77 -5.55 11.95
CA VAL A 157 -15.40 -6.05 11.96
C VAL A 157 -14.89 -6.20 10.53
N GLU A 158 -15.69 -6.76 9.63
CA GLU A 158 -15.32 -6.79 8.20
C GLU A 158 -15.18 -5.37 7.63
N LEU A 159 -16.09 -4.46 8.01
CA LEU A 159 -15.97 -3.04 7.65
C LEU A 159 -14.66 -2.42 8.14
N PHE A 160 -14.20 -2.79 9.34
CA PHE A 160 -12.92 -2.32 9.86
C PHE A 160 -11.75 -2.85 9.04
N PHE A 161 -11.73 -4.15 8.73
CA PHE A 161 -10.66 -4.72 7.90
C PHE A 161 -10.65 -4.15 6.50
N LEU A 162 -11.82 -3.85 5.92
CA LEU A 162 -11.95 -3.11 4.67
C LEU A 162 -11.25 -1.74 4.76
N GLN A 163 -11.42 -1.01 5.88
CA GLN A 163 -10.75 0.28 6.10
C GLN A 163 -9.23 0.13 6.26
N ILE A 164 -8.75 -0.96 6.87
CA ILE A 164 -7.32 -1.27 6.98
C ILE A 164 -6.71 -1.54 5.61
N GLN A 165 -7.36 -2.37 4.77
CA GLN A 165 -6.89 -2.68 3.42
C GLN A 165 -7.04 -1.50 2.46
N GLY A 166 -7.99 -0.59 2.73
CA GLY A 166 -8.22 0.64 1.99
C GLY A 166 -9.04 0.47 0.70
N SER A 167 -9.32 -0.75 0.26
CA SER A 167 -10.18 -1.05 -0.90
C SER A 167 -10.85 -2.40 -0.75
N GLY A 168 -11.95 -2.63 -1.47
CA GLY A 168 -12.72 -3.86 -1.38
C GLY A 168 -13.83 -3.98 -2.40
N ARG A 169 -14.54 -5.10 -2.35
CA ARG A 169 -15.74 -5.37 -3.15
C ARG A 169 -16.92 -5.65 -2.24
N ILE A 170 -18.08 -5.13 -2.60
CA ILE A 170 -19.31 -5.32 -1.83
C ILE A 170 -20.32 -6.02 -2.73
N ARG A 171 -20.70 -7.22 -2.31
CA ARG A 171 -21.77 -8.01 -2.91
C ARG A 171 -23.10 -7.45 -2.43
N LEU A 172 -23.79 -6.76 -3.33
CA LEU A 172 -25.08 -6.15 -3.04
C LEU A 172 -26.19 -7.20 -3.01
N THR A 173 -27.23 -6.94 -2.21
CA THR A 173 -28.43 -7.78 -2.11
C THR A 173 -29.16 -8.00 -3.44
N ASN A 174 -28.95 -7.13 -4.43
CA ASN A 174 -29.49 -7.28 -5.79
C ASN A 174 -28.58 -8.11 -6.73
N GLY A 175 -27.54 -8.76 -6.20
CA GLY A 175 -26.60 -9.59 -6.96
C GLY A 175 -25.47 -8.82 -7.66
N ARG A 176 -25.48 -7.49 -7.65
CA ARG A 176 -24.42 -6.67 -8.24
C ARG A 176 -23.19 -6.61 -7.33
N MET A 177 -22.02 -6.47 -7.94
CA MET A 177 -20.79 -6.14 -7.22
C MET A 177 -20.52 -4.64 -7.28
N MET A 178 -20.25 -4.03 -6.13
CA MET A 178 -19.80 -2.64 -6.00
C MET A 178 -18.35 -2.63 -5.55
N ARG A 179 -17.45 -2.05 -6.35
CA ARG A 179 -16.06 -1.85 -5.95
C ARG A 179 -15.92 -0.54 -5.18
N VAL A 180 -15.21 -0.58 -4.05
CA VAL A 180 -14.94 0.59 -3.21
C VAL A 180 -13.43 0.76 -3.06
N GLY A 181 -12.97 2.00 -3.08
CA GLY A 181 -11.56 2.36 -2.95
C GLY A 181 -11.36 3.44 -1.91
N TYR A 182 -10.10 3.71 -1.60
CA TYR A 182 -9.71 4.68 -0.59
C TYR A 182 -10.22 6.08 -0.96
N GLY A 183 -11.06 6.65 -0.08
CA GLY A 183 -11.61 7.99 -0.25
C GLY A 183 -10.92 9.06 0.60
N GLY A 184 -10.08 8.65 1.57
CA GLY A 184 -9.42 9.52 2.55
C GLY A 184 -9.45 8.95 3.96
N SER A 185 -8.86 9.68 4.91
CA SER A 185 -8.82 9.33 6.34
C SER A 185 -9.14 10.55 7.21
N ASN A 186 -9.38 10.33 8.50
CA ASN A 186 -9.52 11.39 9.50
C ASN A 186 -8.17 11.92 10.03
N ASN A 187 -7.05 11.52 9.40
CA ASN A 187 -5.67 11.86 9.80
C ASN A 187 -5.40 11.60 11.31
N ARG A 188 -5.95 10.51 11.85
CA ARG A 188 -5.60 10.00 13.18
C ARG A 188 -4.64 8.82 13.03
N ASN A 189 -3.79 8.63 14.02
CA ASN A 189 -2.85 7.51 14.03
C ASN A 189 -3.59 6.19 14.11
N TYR A 190 -3.15 5.22 13.31
CA TYR A 190 -3.57 3.83 13.41
C TYR A 190 -3.12 3.24 14.75
N ARG A 191 -3.97 2.40 15.36
CA ARG A 191 -3.66 1.59 16.54
C ARG A 191 -4.22 0.19 16.30
N SER A 192 -3.36 -0.82 16.46
CA SER A 192 -3.74 -2.23 16.39
C SER A 192 -4.37 -2.70 17.70
#